data_AF-A0A349IJE7-F1
#
_entry.id   AF-A0A349IJE7-F1
#
_cell.length_a   1.000
_cell.length_b   1.000
_cell.length_c   1.000
_cell.angle_alpha   90.00
_cell.angle_beta   90.00
_cell.angle_gamma   90.00
#
_symmetry.space_group_name_H-M   'P 1'
#
loop_
_entity.id
_entity.type
_entity.pdbx_description
1 polymer ?
#
loop_
_entity_poly.entity_id
_entity_poly.type
_entity_poly.pdbx_seq_one_letter_code
_entity_poly.pdbx_strand_id
1 'polypeptide(L)'
;MTMAGIRQYIVQQLGQDERSKGRSAAADYIRLAALIGLIVTHTLSMELDVNQAIQGKHYVVLQILSMMGNLCNVLYIMLSGAFLYRYKEESPIQFYKKRFSEVVLPLFVYYVVYLYKNQMLTAGTKMSDLIGYVNAFLRGEVSIAPHYWLIYQILCIYVTVPFFRRFFKDYRYRWLTELCVVCLFFMIGNRVLMWFNAYTILNIMFPEWLMISFLGYWIMQKESRRYDGWIMFVGILATILMIYLYFQQKDLGYYIQNQSPVKVLMGLGLMSCCLHFPVFAKQNPVIRLIAKYNFGMTLIHWAALTTIRVKWGYSIVYGAYVFGILRGVGLNLLLSLGMALLIDNFIVQPIRCIPKYIMTKCGLNKGTE
;
A
#
# COMPACT_ATOMS: atom_id res chain seq x y z
N MET A 1 -3.21 25.15 -26.62
CA MET A 1 -3.93 23.94 -26.14
C MET A 1 -5.41 24.31 -26.05
N THR A 2 -6.29 23.74 -26.88
CA THR A 2 -7.70 24.14 -26.95
C THR A 2 -8.49 23.67 -25.73
N MET A 3 -9.53 24.41 -25.34
CA MET A 3 -10.40 24.04 -24.20
C MET A 3 -11.00 22.62 -24.34
N ALA A 4 -11.27 22.19 -25.58
CA ALA A 4 -11.70 20.84 -25.90
C ALA A 4 -10.61 19.78 -25.62
N GLY A 5 -9.35 20.08 -25.92
CA GLY A 5 -8.21 19.21 -25.61
C GLY A 5 -7.94 19.10 -24.11
N ILE A 6 -8.11 20.19 -23.36
CA ILE A 6 -8.04 20.17 -21.88
C ILE A 6 -9.19 19.35 -21.31
N ARG A 7 -10.42 19.49 -21.82
CA ARG A 7 -11.57 18.70 -21.40
C ARG A 7 -11.38 17.21 -21.68
N GLN A 8 -10.90 16.84 -22.86
CA GLN A 8 -10.57 15.45 -23.20
C GLN A 8 -9.44 14.90 -22.33
N TYR A 9 -8.40 15.69 -22.07
CA TYR A 9 -7.32 15.32 -21.16
C TYR A 9 -7.83 15.13 -19.72
N ILE A 10 -8.70 16.02 -19.22
CA ILE A 10 -9.33 15.89 -17.90
C ILE A 10 -10.23 14.64 -17.85
N VAL A 11 -11.01 14.36 -18.88
CA VAL A 11 -11.86 13.14 -18.95
C VAL A 11 -11.00 11.86 -18.98
N GLN A 12 -9.90 11.87 -19.71
CA GLN A 12 -8.89 10.79 -19.73
C GLN A 12 -8.19 10.66 -18.37
N GLN A 13 -7.93 11.79 -17.71
CA GLN A 13 -7.31 11.82 -16.39
C GLN A 13 -8.24 11.31 -15.29
N LEU A 14 -9.52 11.68 -15.35
CA LEU A 14 -10.61 11.19 -14.52
C LEU A 14 -10.99 9.73 -14.83
N GLY A 15 -10.35 9.09 -15.82
CA GLY A 15 -10.47 7.66 -16.07
C GLY A 15 -11.87 7.23 -16.50
N GLN A 16 -12.52 8.01 -17.36
CA GLN A 16 -13.74 7.61 -18.08
C GLN A 16 -13.44 6.78 -19.36
N ASP A 17 -12.24 6.22 -19.49
CA ASP A 17 -11.90 5.29 -20.58
C ASP A 17 -12.57 3.91 -20.40
N GLU A 18 -12.61 3.13 -21.49
CA GLU A 18 -13.05 1.73 -21.55
C GLU A 18 -12.43 0.82 -20.46
N ARG A 19 -11.27 1.20 -19.88
CA ARG A 19 -10.65 0.56 -18.70
C ARG A 19 -11.49 0.65 -17.41
N SER A 20 -12.56 1.45 -17.40
CA SER A 20 -13.50 1.59 -16.28
C SER A 20 -14.55 0.48 -16.22
N LYS A 21 -14.77 -0.26 -17.32
CA LYS A 21 -15.66 -1.42 -17.35
C LYS A 21 -15.05 -2.54 -16.49
N GLY A 22 -15.57 -2.75 -15.28
CA GLY A 22 -15.14 -3.79 -14.34
C GLY A 22 -14.34 -3.33 -13.11
N ARG A 23 -14.20 -2.02 -12.88
CA ARG A 23 -13.55 -1.47 -11.68
C ARG A 23 -14.52 -1.46 -10.48
N SER A 24 -14.12 -2.08 -9.37
CA SER A 24 -14.90 -2.06 -8.12
C SER A 24 -14.72 -0.73 -7.40
N ALA A 25 -15.82 0.02 -7.20
CA ALA A 25 -15.81 1.26 -6.42
C ALA A 25 -15.36 1.03 -4.98
N ALA A 26 -15.82 -0.07 -4.36
CA ALA A 26 -15.41 -0.44 -3.00
C ALA A 26 -13.89 -0.60 -2.87
N ALA A 27 -13.22 -1.15 -3.88
CA ALA A 27 -11.77 -1.26 -3.87
C ALA A 27 -11.05 0.10 -3.97
N ASP A 28 -11.65 1.09 -4.63
CA ASP A 28 -11.13 2.45 -4.65
C ASP A 28 -11.26 3.12 -3.28
N TYR A 29 -12.35 2.87 -2.55
CA TYR A 29 -12.51 3.30 -1.16
C TYR A 29 -11.50 2.65 -0.24
N ILE A 30 -11.25 1.33 -0.37
CA ILE A 30 -10.23 0.64 0.44
C ILE A 30 -8.83 1.21 0.14
N ARG A 31 -8.51 1.50 -1.12
CA ARG A 31 -7.25 2.16 -1.50
C ARG A 31 -7.11 3.54 -0.89
N LEU A 32 -8.20 4.32 -0.87
CA LEU A 32 -8.22 5.64 -0.25
C LEU A 32 -8.03 5.52 1.27
N ALA A 33 -8.70 4.58 1.93
CA ALA A 33 -8.54 4.33 3.36
C ALA A 33 -7.11 3.92 3.71
N ALA A 34 -6.49 3.04 2.92
CA ALA A 34 -5.09 2.66 3.09
C ALA A 34 -4.14 3.86 2.93
N LEU A 35 -4.37 4.71 1.92
CA LEU A 35 -3.56 5.91 1.70
C LEU A 35 -3.69 6.93 2.83
N ILE A 36 -4.91 7.17 3.31
CA ILE A 36 -5.16 8.06 4.46
C ILE A 36 -4.46 7.49 5.70
N GLY A 37 -4.62 6.19 5.96
CA GLY A 37 -3.97 5.52 7.09
C GLY A 37 -2.45 5.64 7.05
N LEU A 38 -1.85 5.45 5.86
CA LEU A 38 -0.41 5.61 5.62
C LEU A 38 0.07 7.03 5.96
N ILE A 39 -0.67 8.04 5.51
CA ILE A 39 -0.31 9.43 5.79
C ILE A 39 -0.49 9.74 7.27
N VAL A 40 -1.59 9.31 7.88
CA VAL A 40 -1.87 9.51 9.32
C VAL A 40 -0.77 8.89 10.17
N THR A 41 -0.39 7.63 9.93
CA THR A 41 0.64 6.96 10.75
C THR A 41 1.98 7.68 10.65
N HIS A 42 2.40 8.10 9.46
CA HIS A 42 3.69 8.79 9.29
C HIS A 42 3.67 10.23 9.79
N THR A 43 2.55 10.95 9.65
CA THR A 43 2.40 12.29 10.24
C THR A 43 2.45 12.21 11.76
N LEU A 44 1.78 11.23 12.36
CA LEU A 44 1.73 11.09 13.81
C LEU A 44 3.05 10.54 14.38
N SER A 45 3.64 9.51 13.77
CA SER A 45 4.90 8.94 14.26
C SER A 45 6.02 9.98 14.22
N MET A 46 6.14 10.75 13.14
CA MET A 46 7.15 11.79 13.01
C MET A 46 7.00 12.92 14.03
N GLU A 47 5.77 13.25 14.43
CA GLU A 47 5.52 14.23 15.50
C GLU A 47 5.78 13.67 16.89
N LEU A 48 5.41 12.41 17.15
CA LEU A 48 5.66 11.73 18.41
C LEU A 48 7.16 11.52 18.68
N ASP A 49 7.95 11.26 17.63
CA ASP A 49 9.40 11.06 17.75
C ASP A 49 10.17 12.35 18.07
N VAL A 50 9.67 13.50 17.62
CA VAL A 50 10.41 14.77 17.69
C VAL A 50 9.85 15.74 18.72
N ASN A 51 8.55 15.72 18.96
CA ASN A 51 7.90 16.68 19.85
C ASN A 51 7.75 16.10 21.26
N GLN A 52 8.80 16.27 22.07
CA GLN A 52 8.85 15.80 23.46
C GLN A 52 7.80 16.45 24.39
N ALA A 53 7.13 17.53 23.94
CA ALA A 53 6.03 18.15 24.67
C ALA A 53 4.74 17.32 24.63
N ILE A 54 4.64 16.36 23.71
CA ILE A 54 3.49 15.45 23.61
C ILE A 54 3.64 14.37 24.68
N GLN A 55 2.98 14.54 25.82
CA GLN A 55 3.05 13.63 26.96
C GLN A 55 1.68 13.21 27.49
N GLY A 56 1.67 12.27 28.42
CA GLY A 56 0.48 11.82 29.13
C GLY A 56 -0.61 11.27 28.22
N LYS A 57 -1.86 11.68 28.45
CA LYS A 57 -3.03 11.15 27.71
C LYS A 57 -2.98 11.46 26.21
N HIS A 58 -2.43 12.61 25.81
CA HIS A 58 -2.33 12.99 24.40
C HIS A 58 -1.38 12.06 23.64
N TYR A 59 -0.24 11.70 24.25
CA TYR A 59 0.71 10.76 23.66
C TYR A 59 0.06 9.40 23.38
N VAL A 60 -0.69 8.85 24.36
CA VAL A 60 -1.38 7.56 24.20
C VAL A 60 -2.42 7.60 23.09
N VAL A 61 -3.26 8.65 23.05
CA VAL A 61 -4.30 8.80 22.01
C VAL A 61 -3.69 8.91 20.61
N LEU A 62 -2.64 9.74 20.44
CA LEU A 62 -1.98 9.91 19.15
C LEU A 62 -1.27 8.64 18.69
N GLN A 63 -0.73 7.86 19.63
CA GLN A 63 -0.15 6.57 19.32
C GLN A 63 -1.21 5.55 18.86
N ILE A 64 -2.36 5.48 19.53
CA ILE A 64 -3.49 4.64 19.08
C ILE A 64 -3.92 5.04 17.66
N LEU A 65 -4.06 6.34 17.39
CA LEU A 65 -4.40 6.84 16.05
C LEU A 65 -3.32 6.49 15.00
N SER A 66 -2.04 6.61 15.36
CA SER A 66 -0.94 6.23 14.47
C SER A 66 -0.98 4.73 14.15
N MET A 67 -1.24 3.90 15.16
CA MET A 67 -1.39 2.45 14.98
C MET A 67 -2.58 2.14 14.06
N MET A 68 -3.73 2.78 14.27
CA MET A 68 -4.90 2.59 13.41
C MET A 68 -4.58 2.98 11.96
N GLY A 69 -3.80 4.05 11.77
CA GLY A 69 -3.28 4.43 10.46
C GLY A 69 -2.40 3.35 9.83
N ASN A 70 -1.56 2.69 10.64
CA ASN A 70 -0.65 1.63 10.21
C ASN A 70 -1.37 0.37 9.67
N LEU A 71 -2.70 0.25 9.87
CA LEU A 71 -3.53 -0.75 9.21
C LEU A 71 -3.41 -0.70 7.67
N CYS A 72 -2.97 0.44 7.12
CA CYS A 72 -2.67 0.62 5.69
C CYS A 72 -1.83 -0.51 5.09
N ASN A 73 -0.82 -1.00 5.81
CA ASN A 73 0.11 -2.02 5.31
C ASN A 73 -0.62 -3.33 5.00
N VAL A 74 -1.49 -3.75 5.92
CA VAL A 74 -2.33 -4.94 5.76
C VAL A 74 -3.30 -4.76 4.58
N LEU A 75 -3.94 -3.59 4.49
CA LEU A 75 -4.88 -3.29 3.40
C LEU A 75 -4.20 -3.30 2.02
N TYR A 76 -3.00 -2.74 1.91
CA TYR A 76 -2.23 -2.75 0.66
C TYR A 76 -1.88 -4.17 0.20
N ILE A 77 -1.51 -5.05 1.14
CA ILE A 77 -1.17 -6.45 0.85
C ILE A 77 -2.43 -7.26 0.51
N MET A 78 -3.53 -7.05 1.24
CA MET A 78 -4.81 -7.70 0.95
C MET A 78 -5.36 -7.27 -0.42
N LEU A 79 -5.32 -5.98 -0.75
CA LEU A 79 -5.70 -5.47 -2.06
C LEU A 79 -4.80 -6.03 -3.17
N SER A 80 -3.49 -6.13 -2.92
CA SER A 80 -2.56 -6.77 -3.84
C SER A 80 -3.00 -8.21 -4.12
N GLY A 81 -3.17 -9.04 -3.10
CA GLY A 81 -3.63 -10.42 -3.27
C GLY A 81 -4.96 -10.54 -4.01
N ALA A 82 -5.96 -9.73 -3.61
CA ALA A 82 -7.27 -9.65 -4.25
C ALA A 82 -7.22 -9.51 -5.78
N PHE A 83 -6.41 -8.57 -6.27
CA PHE A 83 -6.33 -8.29 -7.70
C PHE A 83 -5.33 -9.17 -8.44
N LEU A 84 -4.33 -9.67 -7.74
CA LEU A 84 -3.28 -10.48 -8.35
C LEU A 84 -3.75 -11.89 -8.58
N TYR A 85 -4.36 -12.57 -7.62
CA TYR A 85 -4.67 -14.00 -7.75
C TYR A 85 -5.87 -14.32 -8.65
N ARG A 86 -6.62 -13.30 -9.10
CA ARG A 86 -7.68 -13.50 -10.10
C ARG A 86 -7.11 -14.10 -11.38
N TYR A 87 -7.67 -15.23 -11.81
CA TYR A 87 -7.23 -15.94 -13.01
C TYR A 87 -7.29 -15.05 -14.25
N LYS A 88 -6.24 -15.15 -15.06
CA LYS A 88 -6.09 -14.53 -16.38
C LYS A 88 -5.28 -15.48 -17.24
N GLU A 89 -5.65 -15.62 -18.50
CA GLU A 89 -4.88 -16.39 -19.47
C GLU A 89 -3.69 -15.53 -19.93
N GLU A 90 -2.60 -15.60 -19.18
CA GLU A 90 -1.33 -14.94 -19.51
C GLU A 90 -0.15 -15.83 -19.09
N SER A 91 0.93 -15.82 -19.87
CA SER A 91 2.13 -16.59 -19.51
C SER A 91 2.87 -15.96 -18.32
N PRO A 92 3.63 -16.73 -17.52
CA PRO A 92 4.39 -16.17 -16.40
C PRO A 92 5.35 -15.03 -16.82
N ILE A 93 5.99 -15.17 -17.99
CA ILE A 93 6.91 -14.15 -18.52
C ILE A 93 6.15 -12.87 -18.89
N GLN A 94 4.98 -12.99 -19.53
CA GLN A 94 4.13 -11.84 -19.85
C GLN A 94 3.68 -11.12 -18.58
N PHE A 95 3.31 -11.89 -17.54
CA PHE A 95 2.96 -11.34 -16.23
C PHE A 95 4.12 -10.53 -15.64
N TYR A 96 5.33 -11.10 -15.55
CA TYR A 96 6.47 -10.40 -14.96
C TYR A 96 6.87 -9.14 -15.76
N LYS A 97 6.91 -9.22 -17.09
CA LYS A 97 7.23 -8.08 -17.96
C LYS A 97 6.25 -6.92 -17.75
N LYS A 98 4.96 -7.22 -17.66
CA LYS A 98 3.92 -6.22 -17.40
C LYS A 98 4.09 -5.58 -16.03
N ARG A 99 4.32 -6.39 -14.98
CA ARG A 99 4.49 -5.88 -13.61
C ARG A 99 5.79 -5.11 -13.41
N PHE A 100 6.86 -5.49 -14.09
CA PHE A 100 8.10 -4.71 -14.10
C PHE A 100 7.86 -3.28 -14.60
N SER A 101 7.16 -3.12 -15.74
CA SER A 101 6.80 -1.80 -16.26
C SER A 101 5.79 -1.05 -15.38
N GLU A 102 4.84 -1.78 -14.79
CA GLU A 102 3.76 -1.19 -14.00
C GLU A 102 4.18 -0.79 -12.57
N VAL A 103 5.22 -1.42 -12.00
CA VAL A 103 5.58 -1.26 -10.57
C VAL A 103 7.05 -0.95 -10.37
N VAL A 104 7.97 -1.79 -10.87
CA VAL A 104 9.41 -1.65 -10.63
C VAL A 104 9.96 -0.39 -11.29
N LEU A 105 9.56 -0.11 -12.52
CA LEU A 105 10.01 1.07 -13.25
C LEU A 105 9.61 2.38 -12.54
N PRO A 106 8.33 2.64 -12.18
CA PRO A 106 8.01 3.84 -11.41
C PRO A 106 8.68 3.84 -10.05
N LEU A 107 8.76 2.71 -9.34
CA LEU A 107 9.47 2.63 -8.05
C LEU A 107 10.90 3.17 -8.17
N PHE A 108 11.62 2.77 -9.22
CA PHE A 108 12.96 3.27 -9.52
C PHE A 108 12.97 4.76 -9.90
N VAL A 109 12.02 5.23 -10.72
CA VAL A 109 11.89 6.66 -11.05
C VAL A 109 11.69 7.50 -9.78
N TYR A 110 10.79 7.10 -8.89
CA TYR A 110 10.58 7.79 -7.62
C TYR A 110 11.84 7.72 -6.74
N TYR A 111 12.55 6.60 -6.71
CA TYR A 111 13.84 6.50 -6.02
C TYR A 111 14.86 7.53 -6.52
N VAL A 112 15.00 7.70 -7.84
CA VAL A 112 15.87 8.74 -8.42
C VAL A 112 15.41 10.14 -8.02
N VAL A 113 14.11 10.41 -7.97
CA VAL A 113 13.56 11.68 -7.46
C VAL A 113 13.97 11.91 -5.99
N TYR A 114 13.96 10.87 -5.16
CA TYR A 114 14.47 10.98 -3.78
C TYR A 114 15.97 11.28 -3.73
N LEU A 115 16.79 10.62 -4.53
CA LEU A 115 18.24 10.90 -4.59
C LEU A 115 18.51 12.36 -5.00
N TYR A 116 17.77 12.86 -6.00
CA TYR A 116 17.87 14.25 -6.44
C TYR A 116 17.44 15.23 -5.33
N LYS A 117 16.29 14.98 -4.68
CA LYS A 117 15.78 15.83 -3.60
C LYS A 117 16.75 15.93 -2.42
N ASN A 118 17.43 14.84 -2.09
CA ASN A 118 18.39 14.79 -0.98
C ASN A 118 19.81 15.21 -1.40
N GLN A 119 19.97 15.84 -2.57
CA GLN A 119 21.24 16.35 -3.09
C GLN A 119 22.32 15.26 -3.23
N MET A 120 21.93 14.01 -3.44
CA MET A 120 22.84 12.88 -3.64
C MET A 120 23.25 12.70 -5.11
N LEU A 121 22.61 13.43 -6.03
CA LEU A 121 22.93 13.51 -7.46
C LEU A 121 23.42 14.92 -7.79
N THR A 122 24.66 15.24 -7.44
CA THR A 122 25.32 16.52 -7.76
C THR A 122 26.38 16.35 -8.85
N ALA A 123 26.89 17.46 -9.41
CA ALA A 123 27.87 17.44 -10.49
C ALA A 123 29.18 16.69 -10.13
N GLY A 124 29.47 16.49 -8.85
CA GLY A 124 30.62 15.73 -8.35
C GLY A 124 30.36 14.24 -8.06
N THR A 125 29.16 13.71 -8.34
CA THR A 125 28.81 12.31 -8.04
C THR A 125 29.67 11.37 -8.88
N LYS A 126 30.44 10.49 -8.21
CA LYS A 126 31.30 9.53 -8.92
C LYS A 126 30.49 8.33 -9.40
N MET A 127 31.01 7.62 -10.40
CA MET A 127 30.39 6.37 -10.89
C MET A 127 30.28 5.31 -9.78
N SER A 128 31.23 5.28 -8.84
CA SER A 128 31.17 4.42 -7.65
C SER A 128 29.92 4.67 -6.81
N ASP A 129 29.52 5.93 -6.66
CA ASP A 129 28.39 6.33 -5.84
C ASP A 129 27.08 5.95 -6.52
N LEU A 130 27.01 6.13 -7.85
CA LEU A 130 25.88 5.68 -8.67
C LEU A 130 25.67 4.16 -8.57
N ILE A 131 26.75 3.38 -8.66
CA ILE A 131 26.71 1.92 -8.48
C ILE A 131 26.25 1.58 -7.05
N GLY A 132 26.75 2.31 -6.05
CA GLY A 132 26.31 2.19 -4.66
C GLY A 132 24.81 2.41 -4.50
N TYR A 133 24.26 3.47 -5.11
CA TYR A 133 22.82 3.77 -5.05
C TYR A 133 21.96 2.71 -5.74
N VAL A 134 22.42 2.16 -6.87
CA VAL A 134 21.73 1.06 -7.55
C VAL A 134 21.78 -0.21 -6.69
N ASN A 135 22.93 -0.53 -6.09
CA ASN A 135 23.07 -1.67 -5.21
C ASN A 135 22.17 -1.55 -3.97
N ALA A 136 22.10 -0.37 -3.35
CA ALA A 136 21.20 -0.10 -2.24
C ALA A 136 19.73 -0.32 -2.63
N PHE A 137 19.34 0.14 -3.83
CA PHE A 137 18.00 -0.10 -4.37
C PHE A 137 17.71 -1.58 -4.61
N LEU A 138 18.66 -2.34 -5.15
CA LEU A 138 18.48 -3.78 -5.39
C LEU A 138 18.39 -4.59 -4.09
N ARG A 139 19.12 -4.17 -3.04
CA ARG A 139 19.05 -4.77 -1.69
C ARG A 139 17.78 -4.39 -0.93
N GLY A 140 17.06 -3.36 -1.38
CA GLY A 140 15.91 -2.81 -0.65
C GLY A 140 16.29 -1.99 0.59
N GLU A 141 17.57 -1.67 0.75
CA GLU A 141 18.12 -0.88 1.86
C GLU A 141 18.00 0.63 1.56
N VAL A 142 16.77 1.12 1.39
CA VAL A 142 16.52 2.52 1.05
C VAL A 142 16.23 3.33 2.32
N SER A 143 17.28 3.71 3.05
CA SER A 143 17.17 4.49 4.30
C SER A 143 16.47 5.85 4.13
N ILE A 144 16.57 6.43 2.93
CA ILE A 144 15.99 7.73 2.56
C ILE A 144 14.45 7.67 2.46
N ALA A 145 13.90 6.47 2.22
CA ALA A 145 12.48 6.23 2.01
C ALA A 145 12.05 4.98 2.81
N PRO A 146 11.89 5.12 4.14
CA PRO A 146 11.69 3.99 5.05
C PRO A 146 10.39 3.21 4.79
N HIS A 147 9.46 3.72 3.99
CA HIS A 147 8.21 3.07 3.59
C HIS A 147 8.35 2.12 2.40
N TYR A 148 9.50 2.12 1.70
CA TYR A 148 9.68 1.31 0.49
C TYR A 148 9.66 -0.19 0.75
N TRP A 149 10.01 -0.64 1.96
CA TRP A 149 10.02 -2.05 2.34
C TRP A 149 8.71 -2.78 1.98
N LEU A 150 7.55 -2.12 2.13
CA LEU A 150 6.25 -2.72 1.81
C LEU A 150 6.14 -3.04 0.32
N ILE A 151 6.68 -2.18 -0.55
CA ILE A 151 6.67 -2.42 -1.99
C ILE A 151 7.57 -3.61 -2.34
N TYR A 152 8.72 -3.76 -1.68
CA TYR A 152 9.57 -4.95 -1.83
C TYR A 152 8.83 -6.23 -1.38
N GLN A 153 8.06 -6.18 -0.29
CA GLN A 153 7.22 -7.31 0.11
C GLN A 153 6.18 -7.67 -0.96
N ILE A 154 5.55 -6.67 -1.60
CA ILE A 154 4.63 -6.89 -2.72
C ILE A 154 5.36 -7.52 -3.93
N LEU A 155 6.59 -7.09 -4.23
CA LEU A 155 7.41 -7.68 -5.29
C LEU A 155 7.74 -9.16 -5.00
N CYS A 156 8.04 -9.52 -3.75
CA CYS A 156 8.21 -10.92 -3.36
C CYS A 156 6.92 -11.73 -3.59
N ILE A 157 5.76 -11.16 -3.25
CA ILE A 157 4.47 -11.79 -3.53
C ILE A 157 4.30 -12.01 -5.04
N TYR A 158 4.70 -11.07 -5.90
CA TYR A 158 4.55 -11.19 -7.36
C TYR A 158 5.25 -12.42 -7.93
N VAL A 159 6.40 -12.82 -7.38
CA VAL A 159 7.12 -14.05 -7.77
C VAL A 159 6.24 -15.29 -7.59
N THR A 160 5.37 -15.28 -6.58
CA THR A 160 4.49 -16.42 -6.28
C THR A 160 3.19 -16.43 -7.10
N VAL A 161 2.80 -15.28 -7.64
CA VAL A 161 1.45 -15.08 -8.23
C VAL A 161 1.14 -16.03 -9.40
N PRO A 162 2.02 -16.25 -10.40
CA PRO A 162 1.70 -17.14 -11.52
C PRO A 162 1.35 -18.57 -11.08
N PHE A 163 2.04 -19.08 -10.06
CA PHE A 163 1.80 -20.41 -9.50
C PHE A 163 0.44 -20.48 -8.79
N PHE A 164 0.19 -19.54 -7.88
CA PHE A 164 -1.07 -19.49 -7.15
C PHE A 164 -2.28 -19.19 -8.04
N ARG A 165 -2.12 -18.43 -9.11
CA ARG A 165 -3.19 -18.23 -10.10
C ARG A 165 -3.61 -19.51 -10.79
N ARG A 166 -2.66 -20.39 -11.10
CA ARG A 166 -2.97 -21.68 -11.70
C ARG A 166 -3.65 -22.58 -10.68
N PHE A 167 -3.15 -22.59 -9.44
CA PHE A 167 -3.79 -23.29 -8.33
C PHE A 167 -5.23 -22.82 -8.08
N PHE A 168 -5.47 -21.50 -8.14
CA PHE A 168 -6.79 -20.89 -8.00
C PHE A 168 -7.61 -20.83 -9.30
N LYS A 169 -7.26 -21.58 -10.36
CA LYS A 169 -8.11 -21.65 -11.55
C LYS A 169 -9.35 -22.50 -11.29
N ASP A 170 -9.15 -23.69 -10.73
CA ASP A 170 -10.17 -24.75 -10.62
C ASP A 170 -10.46 -25.12 -9.15
N TYR A 171 -10.11 -24.24 -8.21
CA TYR A 171 -10.31 -24.50 -6.79
C TYR A 171 -11.78 -24.41 -6.39
N ARG A 172 -12.20 -25.26 -5.45
CA ARG A 172 -13.46 -25.08 -4.74
C ARG A 172 -13.26 -24.01 -3.67
N TYR A 173 -14.21 -23.09 -3.51
CA TYR A 173 -14.18 -22.03 -2.49
C TYR A 173 -13.83 -22.54 -1.06
N ARG A 174 -14.22 -23.77 -0.75
CA ARG A 174 -13.85 -24.47 0.49
C ARG A 174 -12.34 -24.55 0.72
N TRP A 175 -11.55 -24.93 -0.30
CA TRP A 175 -10.09 -25.04 -0.20
C TRP A 175 -9.42 -23.69 0.09
N LEU A 176 -9.94 -22.60 -0.49
CA LEU A 176 -9.42 -21.25 -0.21
C LEU A 176 -9.76 -20.82 1.23
N THR A 177 -10.94 -21.18 1.71
CA THR A 177 -11.33 -20.90 3.10
C THR A 177 -10.47 -21.69 4.08
N GLU A 178 -10.24 -22.98 3.82
CA GLU A 178 -9.35 -23.84 4.62
C GLU A 178 -7.92 -23.29 4.62
N LEU A 179 -7.38 -22.87 3.47
CA LEU A 179 -6.08 -22.20 3.37
C LEU A 179 -6.03 -20.96 4.26
N CYS A 180 -7.08 -20.12 4.24
CA CYS A 180 -7.14 -18.91 5.06
C CYS A 180 -7.20 -19.21 6.57
N VAL A 181 -7.91 -20.27 6.97
CA VAL A 181 -7.95 -20.73 8.37
C VAL A 181 -6.57 -21.23 8.81
N VAL A 182 -5.90 -22.02 7.97
CA VAL A 182 -4.53 -22.49 8.22
C VAL A 182 -3.56 -21.31 8.33
N CYS A 183 -3.68 -20.32 7.45
CA CYS A 183 -2.90 -19.08 7.52
C CYS A 183 -3.08 -18.37 8.87
N LEU A 184 -4.33 -18.15 9.31
CA LEU A 184 -4.61 -17.53 10.62
C LEU A 184 -4.07 -18.36 11.78
N PHE A 185 -4.19 -19.70 11.71
CA PHE A 185 -3.65 -20.61 12.71
C PHE A 185 -2.12 -20.45 12.85
N PHE A 186 -1.38 -20.43 11.73
CA PHE A 186 0.07 -20.21 11.75
C PHE A 186 0.44 -18.82 12.27
N MET A 187 -0.30 -17.77 11.89
CA MET A 187 -0.05 -16.42 12.40
C MET A 187 -0.27 -16.32 13.92
N ILE A 188 -1.28 -17.01 14.46
CA ILE A 188 -1.50 -17.10 15.91
C ILE A 188 -0.39 -17.93 16.57
N GLY A 189 -0.08 -19.10 16.00
CA GLY A 189 0.99 -19.98 16.48
C GLY A 189 2.33 -19.27 16.58
N ASN A 190 2.71 -18.47 15.57
CA ASN A 190 3.94 -17.67 15.60
C ASN A 190 3.98 -16.71 16.79
N ARG A 191 2.87 -16.06 17.15
CA ARG A 191 2.82 -15.15 18.31
C ARG A 191 2.86 -15.90 19.64
N VAL A 192 2.21 -17.06 19.73
CA VAL A 192 2.29 -17.92 20.92
C VAL A 192 3.71 -18.43 21.10
N LEU A 193 4.40 -18.85 20.04
CA LEU A 193 5.79 -19.30 20.13
C LEU A 193 6.75 -18.17 20.53
N MET A 194 6.50 -16.94 20.06
CA MET A 194 7.24 -15.76 20.51
C MET A 194 7.06 -15.51 22.01
N TRP A 195 5.85 -15.72 22.56
CA TRP A 195 5.60 -15.60 24.00
C TRP A 195 6.51 -16.54 24.82
N PHE A 196 6.75 -17.75 24.32
CA PHE A 196 7.61 -18.75 24.98
C PHE A 196 9.10 -18.60 24.63
N ASN A 197 9.52 -17.53 23.94
CA ASN A 197 10.89 -17.35 23.42
C ASN A 197 11.40 -18.54 22.59
N ALA A 198 10.49 -19.34 22.00
CA ALA A 198 10.81 -20.48 21.16
C ALA A 198 11.06 -20.01 19.71
N TYR A 199 12.14 -19.23 19.51
CA TYR A 199 12.53 -18.66 18.22
C TYR A 199 13.40 -19.63 17.42
N THR A 200 12.86 -20.68 16.79
CA THR A 200 13.81 -21.61 16.15
C THR A 200 13.50 -22.18 14.78
N ILE A 201 12.26 -22.47 14.36
CA ILE A 201 12.07 -23.13 13.04
C ILE A 201 10.85 -22.63 12.24
N LEU A 202 9.69 -22.40 12.87
CA LEU A 202 8.46 -22.06 12.15
C LEU A 202 8.39 -20.61 11.64
N ASN A 203 9.09 -19.66 12.29
CA ASN A 203 9.18 -18.26 11.84
C ASN A 203 9.83 -18.11 10.46
N ILE A 204 10.59 -19.11 9.99
CA ILE A 204 11.28 -19.10 8.68
C ILE A 204 10.41 -19.73 7.59
N MET A 205 9.45 -20.60 7.93
CA MET A 205 8.83 -21.49 6.94
C MET A 205 7.70 -20.84 6.13
N PHE A 206 7.06 -19.78 6.63
CA PHE A 206 5.96 -19.12 5.91
C PHE A 206 5.99 -17.59 5.98
N PRO A 207 6.10 -16.89 4.82
CA PRO A 207 6.03 -15.44 4.78
C PRO A 207 4.62 -14.95 5.18
N GLU A 208 4.48 -14.33 6.35
CA GLU A 208 3.17 -13.86 6.85
C GLU A 208 2.50 -12.84 5.90
N TRP A 209 3.29 -12.06 5.15
CA TRP A 209 2.76 -11.17 4.12
C TRP A 209 2.08 -11.91 2.96
N LEU A 210 2.57 -13.10 2.62
CA LEU A 210 1.92 -13.98 1.63
C LEU A 210 0.60 -14.54 2.19
N MET A 211 0.54 -14.87 3.48
CA MET A 211 -0.70 -15.31 4.11
C MET A 211 -1.77 -14.20 4.10
N ILE A 212 -1.37 -12.97 4.38
CA ILE A 212 -2.25 -11.78 4.33
C ILE A 212 -2.78 -11.55 2.90
N SER A 213 -1.97 -11.81 1.87
CA SER A 213 -2.44 -11.64 0.48
C SER A 213 -3.51 -12.68 0.11
N PHE A 214 -3.43 -13.92 0.61
CA PHE A 214 -4.49 -14.93 0.41
C PHE A 214 -5.80 -14.53 1.09
N LEU A 215 -5.73 -14.00 2.32
CA LEU A 215 -6.91 -13.48 3.03
C LEU A 215 -7.58 -12.34 2.26
N GLY A 216 -6.78 -11.48 1.63
CA GLY A 216 -7.28 -10.44 0.72
C GLY A 216 -7.98 -10.98 -0.53
N TYR A 217 -7.51 -12.10 -1.08
CA TYR A 217 -8.20 -12.78 -2.18
C TYR A 217 -9.48 -13.49 -1.76
N TRP A 218 -9.49 -14.09 -0.57
CA TRP A 218 -10.66 -14.74 0.01
C TRP A 218 -11.79 -13.75 0.29
N ILE A 219 -11.51 -12.61 0.91
CA ILE A 219 -12.56 -11.63 1.23
C ILE A 219 -13.23 -11.07 -0.04
N MET A 220 -12.55 -11.03 -1.18
CA MET A 220 -13.11 -10.53 -2.44
C MET A 220 -14.00 -11.53 -3.19
N GLN A 221 -14.08 -12.79 -2.75
CA GLN A 221 -14.97 -13.78 -3.36
C GLN A 221 -16.43 -13.48 -3.03
N LYS A 222 -17.33 -13.83 -3.96
CA LYS A 222 -18.77 -13.60 -3.81
C LYS A 222 -19.34 -14.43 -2.68
N GLU A 223 -18.83 -15.65 -2.51
CA GLU A 223 -19.22 -16.61 -1.49
C GLU A 223 -18.86 -16.11 -0.08
N SER A 224 -17.79 -15.31 0.05
CA SER A 224 -17.39 -14.71 1.34
C SER A 224 -18.37 -13.67 1.86
N ARG A 225 -19.23 -13.11 1.00
CA ARG A 225 -20.22 -12.09 1.38
C ARG A 225 -21.21 -12.60 2.44
N ARG A 226 -21.44 -13.92 2.51
CA ARG A 226 -22.29 -14.56 3.54
C ARG A 226 -21.76 -14.37 4.96
N TYR A 227 -20.48 -14.08 5.11
CA TYR A 227 -19.80 -13.95 6.40
C TYR A 227 -19.58 -12.49 6.80
N ASP A 228 -20.04 -11.52 6.01
CA ASP A 228 -19.69 -10.12 6.20
C ASP A 228 -20.01 -9.59 7.60
N GLY A 229 -21.21 -9.90 8.10
CA GLY A 229 -21.65 -9.52 9.45
C GLY A 229 -20.71 -10.04 10.54
N TRP A 230 -20.35 -11.32 10.48
CA TRP A 230 -19.42 -11.95 11.43
C TRP A 230 -18.01 -11.37 11.32
N ILE A 231 -17.51 -11.18 10.09
CA ILE A 231 -16.17 -10.60 9.86
C ILE A 231 -16.10 -9.16 10.37
N MET A 232 -17.16 -8.36 10.16
CA MET A 232 -17.25 -7.01 10.71
C MET A 232 -17.27 -7.02 12.24
N PHE A 233 -18.08 -7.90 12.85
CA PHE A 233 -18.15 -8.05 14.30
C PHE A 233 -16.79 -8.41 14.90
N VAL A 234 -16.12 -9.43 14.34
CA VAL A 234 -14.77 -9.83 14.77
C VAL A 234 -13.75 -8.70 14.56
N GLY A 235 -13.85 -7.93 13.47
CA GLY A 235 -13.00 -6.77 13.23
C GLY A 235 -13.19 -5.65 14.26
N ILE A 236 -14.42 -5.40 14.72
CA ILE A 236 -14.72 -4.44 15.79
C ILE A 236 -14.13 -4.94 17.12
N LEU A 237 -14.35 -6.22 17.47
CA LEU A 237 -13.76 -6.81 18.66
C LEU A 237 -12.23 -6.76 18.63
N ALA A 238 -11.61 -7.05 17.49
CA ALA A 238 -10.17 -6.94 17.31
C ALA A 238 -9.67 -5.50 17.51
N THR A 239 -10.44 -4.50 17.06
CA THR A 239 -10.12 -3.08 17.27
C THR A 239 -10.19 -2.71 18.76
N ILE A 240 -11.24 -3.13 19.47
CA ILE A 240 -11.40 -2.89 20.91
C ILE A 240 -10.28 -3.58 21.70
N LEU A 241 -9.99 -4.84 21.39
CA LEU A 241 -8.91 -5.60 22.01
C LEU A 241 -7.57 -4.89 21.80
N MET A 242 -7.30 -4.41 20.59
CA MET A 242 -6.06 -3.70 20.30
C MET A 242 -5.94 -2.40 21.09
N ILE A 243 -7.02 -1.59 21.15
CA ILE A 243 -7.05 -0.36 21.95
C ILE A 243 -6.78 -0.69 23.43
N TYR A 244 -7.43 -1.72 23.97
CA TYR A 244 -7.21 -2.19 25.33
C TYR A 244 -5.75 -2.61 25.56
N LEU A 245 -5.18 -3.43 24.69
CA LEU A 245 -3.78 -3.85 24.78
C LEU A 245 -2.84 -2.64 24.77
N TYR A 246 -3.17 -1.58 24.03
CA TYR A 246 -2.39 -0.35 24.00
C TYR A 246 -2.39 0.40 25.33
N PHE A 247 -3.56 0.52 25.97
CA PHE A 247 -3.68 1.16 27.29
C PHE A 247 -2.95 0.40 28.39
N GLN A 248 -2.75 -0.91 28.22
CA GLN A 248 -2.05 -1.75 29.17
C GLN A 248 -0.52 -1.74 28.99
N GLN A 249 0.04 -1.17 27.92
CA GLN A 249 1.47 -1.32 27.63
C GLN A 249 2.41 -0.46 28.49
N LYS A 250 3.21 -1.18 29.29
CA LYS A 250 4.66 -1.31 29.04
C LYS A 250 4.88 -2.70 28.39
N ASP A 251 5.58 -2.79 27.25
CA ASP A 251 6.14 -4.01 26.61
C ASP A 251 5.32 -4.95 25.69
N LEU A 252 4.04 -4.70 25.36
CA LEU A 252 3.28 -5.57 24.41
C LEU A 252 3.55 -5.27 22.91
N GLY A 253 4.62 -4.54 22.56
CA GLY A 253 4.92 -4.10 21.18
C GLY A 253 4.94 -5.23 20.14
N TYR A 254 5.31 -6.44 20.57
CA TYR A 254 5.31 -7.66 19.75
C TYR A 254 3.91 -8.12 19.29
N TYR A 255 2.87 -7.89 20.11
CA TYR A 255 1.50 -8.29 19.80
C TYR A 255 0.77 -7.31 18.88
N ILE A 256 1.29 -6.08 18.77
CA ILE A 256 0.71 -4.98 17.96
C ILE A 256 1.54 -4.74 16.68
N GLN A 257 2.41 -5.68 16.28
CA GLN A 257 3.13 -5.58 15.01
C GLN A 257 2.21 -5.72 13.80
N ASN A 258 2.71 -5.33 12.62
CA ASN A 258 1.93 -5.22 11.39
C ASN A 258 1.33 -6.53 10.91
N GLN A 259 2.00 -7.64 11.17
CA GLN A 259 1.58 -8.99 10.82
C GLN A 259 0.82 -9.68 11.97
N SER A 260 0.37 -8.93 12.99
CA SER A 260 -0.42 -9.52 14.06
C SER A 260 -1.78 -10.01 13.54
N PRO A 261 -2.28 -11.16 14.01
CA PRO A 261 -3.63 -11.63 13.69
C PRO A 261 -4.70 -10.58 13.97
N VAL A 262 -4.52 -9.78 15.04
CA VAL A 262 -5.43 -8.70 15.42
C VAL A 262 -5.54 -7.65 14.30
N LYS A 263 -4.43 -7.15 13.74
CA LYS A 263 -4.47 -6.21 12.61
C LYS A 263 -5.05 -6.82 11.34
N VAL A 264 -4.78 -8.10 11.11
CA VAL A 264 -5.37 -8.83 9.97
C VAL A 264 -6.90 -8.89 10.09
N LEU A 265 -7.42 -9.20 11.28
CA LEU A 265 -8.87 -9.22 11.54
C LEU A 265 -9.49 -7.82 11.42
N MET A 266 -8.81 -6.78 11.90
CA MET A 266 -9.22 -5.39 11.68
C MET A 266 -9.30 -5.05 10.19
N GLY A 267 -8.30 -5.46 9.40
CA GLY A 267 -8.25 -5.25 7.95
C GLY A 267 -9.38 -5.97 7.22
N LEU A 268 -9.65 -7.23 7.58
CA LEU A 268 -10.79 -7.99 7.07
C LEU A 268 -12.13 -7.33 7.42
N GLY A 269 -12.28 -6.84 8.65
CA GLY A 269 -13.47 -6.11 9.09
C GLY A 269 -13.71 -4.83 8.29
N LEU A 270 -12.66 -4.02 8.07
CA LEU A 270 -12.75 -2.80 7.27
C LEU A 270 -13.07 -3.10 5.81
N MET A 271 -12.42 -4.10 5.20
CA MET A 271 -12.71 -4.51 3.83
C MET A 271 -14.14 -5.04 3.70
N SER A 272 -14.59 -5.85 4.66
CA SER A 272 -15.97 -6.35 4.72
C SER A 272 -16.98 -5.20 4.78
N CYS A 273 -16.74 -4.20 5.63
CA CYS A 273 -17.55 -2.98 5.71
C CYS A 273 -17.62 -2.26 4.35
N CYS A 274 -16.47 -2.03 3.71
CA CYS A 274 -16.43 -1.39 2.39
C CYS A 274 -17.14 -2.18 1.29
N LEU A 275 -17.20 -3.50 1.39
CA LEU A 275 -17.85 -4.36 0.40
C LEU A 275 -19.34 -4.60 0.66
N HIS A 276 -19.76 -4.53 1.93
CA HIS A 276 -21.13 -4.79 2.35
C HIS A 276 -22.05 -3.57 2.17
N PHE A 277 -21.58 -2.38 2.55
CA PHE A 277 -22.44 -1.19 2.54
C PHE A 277 -22.54 -0.54 1.15
N PRO A 278 -23.77 -0.20 0.68
CA PRO A 278 -24.01 0.33 -0.66
C PRO A 278 -23.41 1.72 -0.88
N VAL A 279 -23.11 2.46 0.20
CA VAL A 279 -22.44 3.77 0.12
C VAL A 279 -21.10 3.67 -0.63
N PHE A 280 -20.37 2.57 -0.43
CA PHE A 280 -19.07 2.33 -1.05
C PHE A 280 -19.15 1.72 -2.45
N ALA A 281 -20.34 1.33 -2.90
CA ALA A 281 -20.57 0.88 -4.27
C ALA A 281 -20.72 2.06 -5.26
N LYS A 282 -20.96 3.27 -4.76
CA LYS A 282 -21.14 4.48 -5.58
C LYS A 282 -19.81 4.97 -6.14
N GLN A 283 -19.77 5.26 -7.43
CA GLN A 283 -18.57 5.82 -8.06
C GLN A 283 -18.45 7.31 -7.72
N ASN A 284 -17.26 7.72 -7.24
CA ASN A 284 -16.94 9.12 -6.99
C ASN A 284 -15.71 9.52 -7.82
N PRO A 285 -15.77 10.60 -8.62
CA PRO A 285 -14.68 11.01 -9.50
C PRO A 285 -13.40 11.40 -8.75
N VAL A 286 -13.52 12.01 -7.58
CA VAL A 286 -12.38 12.40 -6.74
C VAL A 286 -11.67 11.16 -6.20
N ILE A 287 -12.45 10.21 -5.67
CA ILE A 287 -11.90 8.95 -5.16
C ILE A 287 -11.25 8.15 -6.28
N ARG A 288 -11.86 8.15 -7.48
CA ARG A 288 -11.27 7.52 -8.67
C ARG A 288 -9.93 8.14 -9.05
N LEU A 289 -9.83 9.47 -9.02
CA LEU A 289 -8.59 10.19 -9.30
C LEU A 289 -7.50 9.80 -8.30
N ILE A 290 -7.79 9.87 -7.00
CA ILE A 290 -6.86 9.47 -5.94
C ILE A 290 -6.47 8.01 -6.10
N ALA A 291 -7.43 7.12 -6.35
CA ALA A 291 -7.18 5.70 -6.54
C ALA A 291 -6.38 5.38 -7.81
N LYS A 292 -6.40 6.25 -8.84
CA LYS A 292 -5.56 6.15 -10.04
C LYS A 292 -4.10 6.48 -9.74
N TYR A 293 -3.86 7.54 -8.96
CA TYR A 293 -2.53 8.02 -8.57
C TYR A 293 -2.02 7.45 -7.24
N ASN A 294 -2.77 6.53 -6.64
CA ASN A 294 -2.49 6.00 -5.31
C ASN A 294 -1.08 5.45 -5.17
N PHE A 295 -0.58 4.72 -6.18
CA PHE A 295 0.78 4.18 -6.17
C PHE A 295 1.84 5.29 -6.13
N GLY A 296 1.75 6.29 -7.00
CA GLY A 296 2.65 7.44 -6.99
C GLY A 296 2.56 8.25 -5.70
N MET A 297 1.36 8.49 -5.18
CA MET A 297 1.14 9.14 -3.89
C MET A 297 1.79 8.35 -2.74
N THR A 298 1.64 7.03 -2.74
CA THR A 298 2.27 6.12 -1.77
C THR A 298 3.80 6.20 -1.83
N LEU A 299 4.40 6.44 -3.00
CA LEU A 299 5.85 6.57 -3.11
C LEU A 299 6.35 7.94 -2.66
N ILE A 300 5.66 9.02 -3.01
CA ILE A 300 6.13 10.40 -2.76
C ILE A 300 5.67 11.02 -1.44
N HIS A 301 4.72 10.40 -0.71
CA HIS A 301 4.14 11.01 0.48
C HIS A 301 5.16 11.37 1.57
N TRP A 302 6.25 10.61 1.71
CA TRP A 302 7.32 10.94 2.66
C TRP A 302 8.06 12.22 2.25
N ALA A 303 8.28 12.41 0.94
CA ALA A 303 8.86 13.64 0.42
C ALA A 303 7.92 14.85 0.62
N ALA A 304 6.61 14.66 0.48
CA ALA A 304 5.62 15.70 0.76
C ALA A 304 5.57 16.03 2.26
N LEU A 305 5.54 15.02 3.13
CA LEU A 305 5.52 15.16 4.59
C LEU A 305 6.76 15.91 5.11
N THR A 306 7.94 15.50 4.68
CA THR A 306 9.21 16.18 5.05
C THR A 306 9.25 17.62 4.55
N THR A 307 8.64 17.93 3.40
CA THR A 307 8.54 19.30 2.90
C THR A 307 7.64 20.14 3.80
N ILE A 308 6.44 19.64 4.12
CA ILE A 308 5.47 20.33 4.99
C ILE A 308 6.08 20.59 6.36
N ARG A 309 6.72 19.58 6.94
CA ARG A 309 7.27 19.69 8.29
C ARG A 309 8.54 20.52 8.36
N VAL A 310 9.55 20.18 7.55
CA VAL A 310 10.89 20.80 7.63
C VAL A 310 10.91 22.17 6.97
N LYS A 311 10.30 22.33 5.79
CA LYS A 311 10.34 23.62 5.07
C LYS A 311 9.26 24.59 5.52
N TRP A 312 8.06 24.11 5.84
CA TRP A 312 6.97 24.99 6.29
C TRP A 312 6.84 25.08 7.81
N GLY A 313 7.71 24.41 8.58
CA GLY A 313 7.73 24.48 10.04
C GLY A 313 6.44 23.96 10.70
N TYR A 314 5.70 23.10 10.01
CA TYR A 314 4.39 22.66 10.44
C TYR A 314 4.49 21.61 11.57
N SER A 315 3.71 21.80 12.65
CA SER A 315 3.53 20.81 13.73
C SER A 315 2.04 20.67 14.09
N ILE A 316 1.65 19.47 14.55
CA ILE A 316 0.28 19.18 14.96
C ILE A 316 -0.14 19.94 16.23
N VAL A 317 0.84 20.38 17.04
CA VAL A 317 0.59 21.09 18.30
C VAL A 317 0.00 22.48 18.07
N TYR A 318 0.44 23.19 17.01
CA TYR A 318 -0.07 24.52 16.66
C TYR A 318 -1.55 24.54 16.25
N GLY A 319 -2.15 23.37 15.95
CA GLY A 319 -3.54 23.23 15.55
C GLY A 319 -4.43 22.53 16.59
N ALA A 320 -4.11 22.65 17.88
CA ALA A 320 -4.86 21.98 18.95
C ALA A 320 -5.09 20.47 18.70
N TYR A 321 -4.04 19.78 18.23
CA TYR A 321 -4.00 18.38 17.82
C TYR A 321 -4.96 17.98 16.69
N VAL A 322 -6.28 18.10 16.86
CA VAL A 322 -7.28 17.61 15.89
C VAL A 322 -7.23 18.42 14.60
N PHE A 323 -7.33 19.75 14.67
CA PHE A 323 -7.21 20.59 13.47
C PHE A 323 -5.81 20.53 12.88
N GLY A 324 -4.81 20.30 13.73
CA GLY A 324 -3.47 19.93 13.33
C GLY A 324 -3.50 18.72 12.39
N ILE A 325 -3.83 17.55 12.91
CA ILE A 325 -3.85 16.29 12.14
C ILE A 325 -4.63 16.44 10.83
N LEU A 326 -5.84 17.03 10.87
CA LEU A 326 -6.65 17.23 9.66
C LEU A 326 -5.93 18.10 8.61
N ARG A 327 -5.34 19.21 9.04
CA ARG A 327 -4.56 20.09 8.16
C ARG A 327 -3.31 19.39 7.64
N GLY A 328 -2.55 18.70 8.48
CA GLY A 328 -1.33 17.99 8.09
C GLY A 328 -1.61 16.88 7.08
N VAL A 329 -2.62 16.04 7.35
CA VAL A 329 -3.06 14.97 6.46
C VAL A 329 -3.60 15.54 5.14
N GLY A 330 -4.44 16.57 5.21
CA GLY A 330 -5.01 17.23 4.03
C GLY A 330 -3.93 17.85 3.13
N LEU A 331 -2.99 18.61 3.71
CA LEU A 331 -1.86 19.18 2.97
C LEU A 331 -0.98 18.09 2.36
N ASN A 332 -0.70 17.02 3.12
CA ASN A 332 0.13 15.94 2.60
C ASN A 332 -0.55 15.18 1.45
N LEU A 333 -1.87 14.94 1.55
CA LEU A 333 -2.66 14.35 0.45
C LEU A 333 -2.63 15.22 -0.80
N LEU A 334 -2.88 16.52 -0.67
CA LEU A 334 -2.90 17.45 -1.81
C LEU A 334 -1.53 17.58 -2.45
N LEU A 335 -0.47 17.74 -1.65
CA LEU A 335 0.89 17.86 -2.14
C LEU A 335 1.36 16.55 -2.79
N SER A 336 1.06 15.41 -2.18
CA SER A 336 1.38 14.09 -2.76
C SER A 336 0.63 13.85 -4.06
N LEU A 337 -0.64 14.24 -4.16
CA LEU A 337 -1.42 14.13 -5.38
C LEU A 337 -0.83 15.02 -6.48
N GLY A 338 -0.50 16.27 -6.17
CA GLY A 338 0.14 17.19 -7.12
C GLY A 338 1.48 16.66 -7.62
N MET A 339 2.36 16.20 -6.72
CA MET A 339 3.65 15.62 -7.11
C MET A 339 3.48 14.33 -7.92
N ALA A 340 2.57 13.44 -7.52
CA ALA A 340 2.30 12.20 -8.25
C ALA A 340 1.73 12.48 -9.65
N LEU A 341 0.83 13.45 -9.79
CA LEU A 341 0.31 13.88 -11.09
C LEU A 341 1.42 14.37 -12.02
N LEU A 342 2.38 15.13 -11.49
CA LEU A 342 3.51 15.63 -12.28
C LEU A 342 4.46 14.48 -12.67
N ILE A 343 4.93 13.70 -11.71
CA ILE A 343 5.92 12.64 -11.95
C ILE A 343 5.32 11.54 -12.84
N ASP A 344 4.10 11.09 -12.57
CA ASP A 344 3.51 9.97 -13.30
C ASP A 344 3.20 10.33 -14.77
N ASN A 345 2.74 11.55 -15.04
CA ASN A 345 2.38 11.98 -16.40
C ASN A 345 3.59 12.48 -17.20
N PHE A 346 4.53 13.21 -16.58
CA PHE A 346 5.65 13.82 -17.31
C PHE A 346 6.91 12.95 -17.34
N ILE A 347 7.07 12.01 -16.40
CA ILE A 347 8.28 11.18 -16.31
C ILE A 347 7.94 9.72 -16.55
N VAL A 348 7.06 9.14 -15.72
CA VAL A 348 6.81 7.69 -15.75
C VAL A 348 6.12 7.25 -17.05
N GLN A 349 5.06 7.92 -17.48
CA GLN A 349 4.33 7.57 -18.70
C GLN A 349 5.20 7.65 -19.96
N PRO A 350 5.96 8.74 -20.21
CA PRO A 350 6.89 8.79 -21.32
C PRO A 350 7.91 7.66 -21.31
N ILE A 351 8.56 7.39 -20.16
CA ILE A 351 9.55 6.32 -20.04
C ILE A 351 8.93 4.94 -20.36
N ARG A 352 7.68 4.70 -19.94
CA ARG A 352 6.96 3.47 -20.28
C ARG A 352 6.65 3.31 -21.77
N CYS A 353 6.53 4.40 -22.51
CA CYS A 353 6.25 4.38 -23.94
C CYS A 353 7.52 4.17 -24.79
N ILE A 354 8.71 4.46 -24.27
CA ILE A 354 9.99 4.30 -24.99
C ILE A 354 10.19 2.87 -25.53
N PRO A 355 10.02 1.79 -24.75
CA PRO A 355 10.22 0.43 -25.27
C PRO A 355 9.25 0.09 -26.41
N LYS A 356 7.99 0.56 -26.33
CA LYS A 356 6.99 0.34 -27.39
C LYS A 356 7.39 1.07 -28.67
N TYR A 357 7.80 2.34 -28.55
CA TYR A 357 8.24 3.15 -29.67
C TYR A 357 9.47 2.55 -30.37
N ILE A 358 10.46 2.06 -29.60
CA ILE A 358 11.64 1.39 -30.15
C ILE A 358 11.26 0.10 -30.87
N MET A 359 10.37 -0.73 -30.29
CA MET A 359 9.90 -1.97 -30.93
C MET A 359 9.15 -1.71 -32.24
N THR A 360 8.34 -0.65 -32.32
CA THR A 360 7.64 -0.25 -33.55
C THR A 360 8.62 0.26 -34.61
N LYS A 361 9.62 1.06 -34.22
CA LYS A 361 10.60 1.64 -35.15
C LYS A 361 11.65 0.64 -35.64
N CYS A 362 12.00 -0.36 -34.84
CA CYS A 362 12.93 -1.43 -35.21
C CYS A 362 12.26 -2.60 -35.96
N GLY A 363 10.97 -2.52 -36.31
CA GLY A 363 10.27 -3.55 -37.09
C GLY A 363 10.09 -4.90 -36.37
N LEU A 364 10.32 -4.95 -35.05
CA LEU A 364 10.24 -6.18 -34.24
C LEU A 364 8.80 -6.54 -33.83
N ASN A 365 7.81 -5.74 -34.22
CA ASN A 365 6.40 -5.99 -33.93
C ASN A 365 5.78 -6.90 -35.02
N LYS A 366 6.35 -8.09 -35.22
CA LYS A 366 5.70 -9.19 -35.93
C LYS A 366 5.44 -10.32 -34.93
N GLY A 367 4.17 -10.48 -34.55
CA GLY A 367 3.67 -11.68 -33.89
C GLY A 367 3.49 -11.58 -32.39
N THR A 368 2.28 -11.22 -31.96
CA THR A 368 1.51 -11.89 -30.87
C THR A 368 0.17 -11.16 -30.78
N GLU A 369 -0.72 -11.51 -31.70
CA GLU A 369 -2.16 -11.43 -31.44
C GLU A 369 -2.55 -12.48 -30.39
#